data_AF-A0A072J543-F1
#
_entry.id   AF-A0A072J543-F1
#
_cell.length_a   1.000
_cell.length_b   1.000
_cell.length_c   1.000
_cell.angle_alpha   90.00
_cell.angle_beta   90.00
_cell.angle_gamma   90.00
#
_symmetry.space_group_name_H-M   'P 1'
#
loop_
_entity.id
_entity.type
_entity.pdbx_description
1 polymer ?
#
loop_
_entity_poly.entity_id
_entity_poly.type
_entity_poly.pdbx_seq_one_letter_code
_entity_poly.pdbx_strand_id
1 'polypeptide(L)'
;MYTPEEKARIKWACRRGMLELDVVIMPFFEECFDALNEQEQRDFVSLLECDDPDLFTWVMGHGRSENLGHAAMVDKIVAHNLSKVR
;
A
#
# COMPACT_ATOMS: atom_id res chain seq x y z
N MET A 1 5.84 -11.89 11.86
CA MET A 1 5.90 -10.56 12.55
C MET A 1 7.14 -9.79 12.09
N TYR A 2 6.99 -8.58 11.55
CA TYR A 2 8.11 -7.72 11.12
C TYR A 2 8.78 -7.00 12.30
N THR A 3 10.10 -6.94 12.27
CA THR A 3 10.92 -6.16 13.20
C THR A 3 10.74 -4.65 12.99
N PRO A 4 11.05 -3.81 14.00
CA PRO A 4 11.02 -2.36 13.83
C PRO A 4 11.94 -1.85 12.70
N GLU A 5 13.05 -2.55 12.43
CA GLU A 5 13.96 -2.23 11.33
C GLU A 5 13.32 -2.49 9.96
N GLU A 6 12.60 -3.61 9.80
CA GLU A 6 11.87 -3.90 8.58
C GLU A 6 10.71 -2.91 8.38
N LYS A 7 9.96 -2.58 9.44
CA LYS A 7 8.93 -1.54 9.36
C LYS A 7 9.51 -0.19 8.91
N ALA A 8 10.70 0.17 9.36
CA ALA A 8 11.38 1.39 8.90
C ALA A 8 11.76 1.33 7.41
N ARG A 9 12.23 0.17 6.91
CA ARG A 9 12.50 -0.04 5.49
C ARG A 9 11.24 0.05 4.64
N ILE A 10 10.14 -0.57 5.09
CA ILE A 10 8.85 -0.53 4.39
C ILE A 10 8.29 0.89 4.38
N LYS A 11 8.36 1.61 5.51
CA LYS A 11 7.98 3.03 5.58
C LYS A 11 8.80 3.87 4.61
N TRP A 12 10.09 3.57 4.44
CA TRP A 12 10.93 4.25 3.45
C TRP A 12 10.53 3.90 2.02
N ALA A 13 10.17 2.64 1.74
CA ALA A 13 9.65 2.20 0.43
C ALA A 13 8.27 2.80 0.08
N CYS A 14 7.51 3.28 1.07
CA CYS A 14 6.28 4.04 0.84
C CYS A 14 6.55 5.46 0.32
N ARG A 15 7.77 5.98 0.49
CA ARG A 15 8.16 7.30 0.00
C ARG A 15 8.38 7.24 -1.50
N ARG A 16 7.34 7.56 -2.25
CA ARG A 16 7.34 7.54 -3.71
C ARG A 16 7.69 8.91 -4.31
N GLY A 17 8.03 8.91 -5.59
CA GLY A 17 8.26 10.15 -6.35
C GLY A 17 7.01 11.02 -6.51
N MET A 18 5.82 10.41 -6.33
CA MET A 18 4.51 11.08 -6.41
C MET A 18 3.93 11.32 -5.00
N LEU A 19 3.62 12.59 -4.71
CA LEU A 19 3.00 13.02 -3.44
C LEU A 19 1.66 12.31 -3.18
N GLU A 20 0.87 12.08 -4.22
CA GLU A 20 -0.43 11.41 -4.09
C GLU A 20 -0.30 9.98 -3.54
N LEU A 21 0.73 9.24 -3.99
CA LEU A 21 1.02 7.90 -3.51
C LEU A 21 1.50 7.92 -2.06
N ASP A 22 2.34 8.89 -1.69
CA ASP A 22 2.81 9.05 -0.31
C ASP A 22 1.63 9.32 0.64
N VAL A 23 0.69 10.20 0.23
CA VAL A 23 -0.50 10.57 1.01
C VAL A 23 -1.48 9.41 1.20
N VAL A 24 -1.60 8.48 0.25
CA VAL A 24 -2.53 7.34 0.40
C VAL A 24 -1.87 6.13 1.08
N ILE A 25 -0.60 5.82 0.74
CA ILE A 25 0.10 4.63 1.22
C ILE A 25 0.61 4.83 2.66
N MET A 26 1.15 6.01 3.00
CA MET A 26 1.72 6.26 4.32
C MET A 26 0.72 6.09 5.47
N PRO A 27 -0.47 6.75 5.48
CA PRO A 27 -1.42 6.57 6.57
C PRO A 27 -1.99 5.15 6.62
N PHE A 28 -2.18 4.50 5.47
CA PHE A 28 -2.58 3.10 5.43
C PHE A 28 -1.53 2.19 6.09
N PHE A 29 -0.24 2.40 5.80
CA PHE A 29 0.83 1.64 6.45
C PHE A 29 0.83 1.87 7.98
N GLU A 30 0.66 3.10 8.45
CA GLU A 30 0.72 3.38 9.89
C GLU A 30 -0.48 2.82 10.67
N GLU A 31 -1.66 2.74 10.06
CA GLU A 31 -2.89 2.33 10.75
C GLU A 31 -3.30 0.88 10.46
N CYS A 32 -3.15 0.41 9.23
CA CYS A 32 -3.57 -0.93 8.83
C CYS A 32 -2.46 -1.97 8.91
N PHE A 33 -1.19 -1.63 8.66
CA PHE A 33 -0.12 -2.64 8.53
C PHE A 33 0.03 -3.54 9.76
N ASP A 34 -0.15 -2.99 10.97
CA ASP A 34 -0.08 -3.78 12.22
C ASP A 34 -1.28 -4.73 12.40
N ALA A 35 -2.42 -4.38 11.79
CA ALA A 35 -3.64 -5.19 11.79
C ALA A 35 -3.70 -6.21 10.64
N LEU A 36 -2.85 -6.06 9.62
CA LEU A 36 -2.75 -7.01 8.50
C LEU A 36 -2.19 -8.35 8.97
N ASN A 37 -2.62 -9.44 8.34
CA ASN A 37 -2.02 -10.76 8.57
C ASN A 37 -0.69 -10.93 7.82
N GLU A 38 0.06 -12.00 8.12
CA GLU A 38 1.40 -12.22 7.52
C GLU A 38 1.39 -12.41 6.01
N GLN A 39 0.26 -12.85 5.42
CA GLN A 39 0.12 -12.95 3.97
C GLN A 39 -0.05 -11.54 3.38
N GLU A 40 -0.98 -10.77 3.93
CA GLU A 40 -1.26 -9.40 3.51
C GLU A 40 -0.06 -8.48 3.67
N GLN A 41 0.72 -8.60 4.75
CA GLN A 41 1.94 -7.83 4.91
C GLN A 41 2.95 -8.18 3.81
N ARG A 42 3.05 -9.45 3.39
CA ARG A 42 3.89 -9.86 2.25
C ARG A 42 3.37 -9.32 0.93
N ASP A 43 2.06 -9.39 0.69
CA ASP A 43 1.43 -8.81 -0.49
C ASP A 43 1.64 -7.29 -0.55
N PHE A 44 1.60 -6.59 0.59
CA PHE A 44 1.90 -5.16 0.66
C PHE A 44 3.37 -4.86 0.35
N VAL A 45 4.31 -5.63 0.90
CA VAL A 45 5.73 -5.45 0.60
C VAL A 45 6.01 -5.70 -0.87
N SER A 46 5.42 -6.75 -1.48
CA SER A 46 5.59 -7.04 -2.90
C SER A 46 4.91 -6.00 -3.79
N LEU A 47 3.77 -5.45 -3.37
CA LEU A 47 3.13 -4.30 -4.01
C LEU A 47 4.06 -3.08 -4.04
N LEU A 48 4.83 -2.85 -2.97
CA LEU A 48 5.81 -1.77 -2.92
C LEU A 48 7.06 -2.01 -3.79
N GLU A 49 7.22 -3.19 -4.39
CA GLU A 49 8.24 -3.43 -5.40
C GLU A 49 7.77 -3.04 -6.81
N CYS A 50 6.47 -2.78 -7.00
CA CYS A 50 5.93 -2.30 -8.26
C CYS A 50 6.24 -0.81 -8.51
N ASP A 51 6.24 -0.47 -9.80
CA ASP A 51 6.45 0.89 -10.30
C ASP A 51 5.33 1.86 -9.89
N ASP A 52 5.73 3.11 -9.62
CA ASP A 52 4.82 4.21 -9.26
C ASP A 52 3.65 4.41 -10.23
N PRO A 53 3.83 4.46 -11.58
CA PRO A 53 2.74 4.64 -12.52
C PRO A 53 1.66 3.53 -12.45
N ASP A 54 2.07 2.28 -12.23
CA ASP A 54 1.13 1.16 -12.07
C ASP A 54 0.34 1.28 -10.77
N LEU A 55 1.03 1.55 -9.66
CA LEU A 55 0.39 1.79 -8.36
C LEU A 55 -0.62 2.93 -8.43
N PHE A 56 -0.24 4.04 -9.06
CA PHE A 56 -1.13 5.18 -9.24
C PHE A 56 -2.36 4.79 -10.07
N THR A 57 -2.17 4.07 -11.17
CA THR A 57 -3.27 3.60 -12.02
C THR A 57 -4.25 2.70 -11.26
N TRP A 58 -3.75 1.79 -10.42
CA TRP A 58 -4.58 0.90 -9.61
C TRP A 58 -5.32 1.65 -8.50
N VAL A 59 -4.64 2.56 -7.79
CA VAL A 59 -5.25 3.39 -6.73
C VAL A 59 -6.35 4.28 -7.27
N MET A 60 -6.16 4.83 -8.48
CA MET A 60 -7.17 5.63 -9.17
C MET A 60 -8.34 4.80 -9.73
N GLY A 61 -8.28 3.47 -9.64
CA GLY A 61 -9.30 2.57 -10.20
C GLY A 61 -9.29 2.50 -11.73
N HIS A 62 -8.24 3.00 -12.38
CA HIS A 62 -8.07 2.98 -13.84
C HIS A 62 -7.44 1.67 -14.35
N GLY A 63 -7.13 0.73 -13.46
CA GLY A 63 -6.60 -0.60 -13.78
C GLY A 63 -6.63 -1.53 -12.57
N ARG A 64 -6.22 -2.79 -12.77
CA ARG A 64 -6.04 -3.78 -11.69
C ARG A 64 -4.75 -4.55 -11.91
N SER A 65 -4.09 -4.92 -10.80
CA SER A 65 -2.95 -5.82 -10.85
C SER A 65 -3.37 -7.22 -11.29
N GLU A 66 -2.53 -7.91 -12.05
CA GLU A 66 -2.74 -9.32 -12.43
C GLU A 66 -2.69 -10.25 -11.21
N ASN A 67 -1.99 -9.83 -10.16
CA ASN A 67 -1.95 -10.56 -8.90
C ASN A 67 -3.16 -10.18 -8.03
N LEU A 68 -3.98 -11.18 -7.69
CA LEU A 68 -5.17 -11.01 -6.85
C LEU A 68 -4.83 -10.47 -5.45
N GLY A 69 -3.66 -10.84 -4.89
CA GLY A 69 -3.19 -10.33 -3.60
C GLY A 69 -2.91 -8.83 -3.65
N HIS A 70 -2.24 -8.38 -4.71
CA HIS A 70 -1.98 -6.95 -4.95
C HIS A 70 -3.27 -6.17 -5.19
N ALA A 71 -4.18 -6.71 -6.01
CA ALA A 71 -5.47 -6.09 -6.28
C ALA A 71 -6.30 -5.91 -5.00
N ALA A 72 -6.34 -6.94 -4.14
CA ALA A 72 -7.02 -6.86 -2.85
C ALA A 72 -6.35 -5.85 -1.91
N MET A 73 -5.02 -5.75 -1.93
CA MET A 73 -4.29 -4.78 -1.12
C MET A 73 -4.57 -3.34 -1.55
N VAL A 74 -4.56 -3.06 -2.86
CA VAL A 74 -4.91 -1.73 -3.38
C VAL A 74 -6.34 -1.36 -3.00
N ASP A 75 -7.29 -2.29 -3.12
CA ASP A 75 -8.69 -2.06 -2.75
C ASP A 75 -8.82 -1.64 -1.26
N LYS A 76 -8.06 -2.29 -0.37
CA LYS A 76 -7.99 -1.91 1.06
C LYS A 76 -7.40 -0.53 1.28
N ILE A 77 -6.31 -0.18 0.58
CA ILE A 77 -5.68 1.15 0.67
C ILE A 77 -6.69 2.23 0.25
N VAL A 78 -7.36 2.02 -0.89
CA VAL A 78 -8.36 2.95 -1.42
C VAL A 78 -9.55 3.06 -0.48
N ALA A 79 -10.07 1.95 0.03
CA ALA A 79 -11.19 1.94 0.98
C ALA A 79 -10.85 2.69 2.28
N HIS A 80 -9.64 2.51 2.82
CA HIS A 80 -9.16 3.24 4.00
C HIS A 80 -9.06 4.74 3.71
N ASN A 81 -8.49 5.13 2.58
CA ASN A 81 -8.38 6.53 2.18
C ASN A 81 -9.77 7.19 2.01
N LEU A 82 -10.71 6.51 1.35
CA LEU A 82 -12.10 6.99 1.22
C LEU A 82 -12.80 7.16 2.57
N SER A 83 -12.47 6.33 3.56
CA SER A 83 -13.01 6.47 4.92
C SER A 83 -12.51 7.73 5.64
N LYS A 84 -11.31 8.21 5.30
CA LYS A 84 -10.69 9.41 5.88
C LYS A 84 -11.07 10.72 5.19
N VAL A 85 -11.52 10.66 3.94
CA VAL A 85 -11.93 11.83 3.15
C VAL A 85 -13.33 12.35 3.55
N ARG A 86 -14.00 11.70 4.51
CA ARG A 86 -15.37 12.02 4.94
C ARG A 86 -15.47 12.93 6.16
#